data_AF-A0A950JPH9-F1
#
_entry.id   AF-A0A950JPH9-F1
#
_cell.length_a   1.000
_cell.length_b   1.000
_cell.length_c   1.000
_cell.angle_alpha   90.00
_cell.angle_beta   90.00
_cell.angle_gamma   90.00
#
_symmetry.space_group_name_H-M   'P 1'
#
loop_
_entity.id
_entity.type
_entity.pdbx_description
1 polymer ?
#
loop_
_entity_poly.entity_id
_entity_poly.type
_entity_poly.pdbx_seq_one_letter_code
_entity_poly.pdbx_strand_id
1 'polypeptide(L)'
;MSRSAKSPVTDADTVEREIIARLRAAKLRLRFDKVALRLVGGLKAALASAVPEGQTVVLTISGPIRLPGKTAAALEDIARAAPDAERREIVHDNQVRTRRLTGVPKHMPRVLGFVHSADSDAGAILTLAEARLLDPNRDA
;
A
#
# COMPACT_ATOMS: atom_id res chain seq x y z
N MET A 1 23.28 -7.31 30.37
CA MET A 1 21.99 -7.89 29.93
C MET A 1 21.20 -6.82 29.19
N SER A 2 21.43 -6.69 27.89
CA SER A 2 20.75 -5.67 27.07
C SER A 2 19.34 -6.16 26.72
N ARG A 3 18.32 -5.53 27.30
CA ARG A 3 16.94 -5.71 26.84
C ARG A 3 16.88 -5.13 25.43
N SER A 4 16.60 -5.98 24.45
CA SER A 4 16.25 -5.56 23.10
C SER A 4 15.07 -4.60 23.18
N ALA A 5 15.31 -3.30 23.01
CA ALA A 5 14.25 -2.32 22.88
C ALA A 5 13.43 -2.72 21.65
N LYS A 6 12.16 -3.07 21.86
CA LYS A 6 11.19 -3.18 20.77
C LYS A 6 11.24 -1.86 20.02
N SER A 7 11.57 -1.89 18.73
CA SER A 7 11.56 -0.69 17.88
C SER A 7 10.25 0.07 18.09
N PRO A 8 10.27 1.39 18.31
CA PRO A 8 9.06 2.17 18.48
C PRO A 8 8.19 1.96 17.23
N VAL A 9 6.92 1.62 17.43
CA VAL A 9 5.92 1.60 16.36
C VAL A 9 5.91 3.01 15.78
N THR A 10 6.30 3.16 14.53
CA THR A 10 6.35 4.47 13.88
C THR A 10 4.93 4.95 13.60
N ASP A 11 4.71 6.27 13.51
CA ASP A 11 3.39 6.82 13.15
C ASP A 11 2.86 6.24 11.84
N ALA A 12 3.76 5.98 10.87
CA ALA A 12 3.44 5.33 9.61
C ALA A 12 2.88 3.90 9.80
N ASP A 13 3.47 3.10 10.69
CA ASP A 13 2.99 1.75 11.00
C ASP A 13 1.62 1.77 11.66
N THR A 14 1.36 2.78 12.51
CA THR A 14 0.05 2.98 13.16
C THR A 14 -1.01 3.30 12.13
N VAL A 15 -0.75 4.26 11.23
CA VAL A 15 -1.67 4.65 10.15
C VAL A 15 -2.00 3.46 9.24
N GLU A 16 -0.99 2.67 8.85
CA GLU A 16 -1.23 1.51 8.00
C GLU A 16 -2.13 0.47 8.70
N ARG A 17 -1.94 0.23 10.00
CA ARG A 17 -2.81 -0.67 10.77
C ARG A 17 -4.25 -0.17 10.85
N GLU A 18 -4.45 1.12 11.02
CA GLU A 18 -5.78 1.73 11.01
C GLU A 18 -6.47 1.57 9.65
N ILE A 19 -5.74 1.81 8.55
CA ILE A 19 -6.27 1.59 7.20
C ILE A 19 -6.66 0.12 7.04
N ILE A 20 -5.79 -0.82 7.41
CA ILE A 20 -6.09 -2.26 7.36
C ILE A 20 -7.32 -2.60 8.20
N ALA A 21 -7.48 -2.02 9.38
CA ALA A 21 -8.64 -2.24 10.24
C ALA A 21 -9.94 -1.76 9.57
N ARG A 22 -9.93 -0.56 8.97
CA ARG A 22 -11.07 -0.02 8.20
C ARG A 22 -11.43 -0.89 7.00
N LEU A 23 -10.43 -1.35 6.25
CA LEU A 23 -10.64 -2.26 5.10
C LEU A 23 -11.28 -3.57 5.54
N ARG A 24 -10.84 -4.15 6.66
CA ARG A 24 -11.45 -5.36 7.24
C ARG A 24 -12.88 -5.12 7.71
N ALA A 25 -13.16 -3.98 8.36
CA ALA A 25 -14.52 -3.61 8.77
C ALA A 25 -15.46 -3.47 7.56
N ALA A 26 -14.95 -2.97 6.43
CA ALA A 26 -15.64 -2.92 5.15
C ALA A 26 -15.73 -4.29 4.42
N LYS A 27 -15.29 -5.38 5.06
CA LYS A 27 -15.27 -6.75 4.50
C LYS A 27 -14.42 -6.90 3.23
N LEU A 28 -13.43 -6.02 3.02
CA LEU A 28 -12.47 -6.12 1.92
C LEU A 28 -11.36 -7.10 2.32
N ARG A 29 -11.23 -8.21 1.57
CA ARG A 29 -10.39 -9.35 1.97
C ARG A 29 -8.96 -9.17 1.50
N LEU A 30 -8.13 -8.64 2.39
CA LEU A 30 -6.69 -8.52 2.20
C LEU A 30 -5.97 -9.87 2.41
N ARG A 31 -4.85 -10.05 1.69
CA ARG A 31 -3.96 -11.19 1.81
C ARG A 31 -2.68 -10.80 2.56
N PHE A 32 -2.32 -11.64 3.53
CA PHE A 32 -1.12 -11.48 4.36
C PHE A 32 -0.25 -12.74 4.37
N ASP A 33 -0.36 -13.57 3.33
CA ASP A 33 0.55 -14.69 3.17
C ASP A 33 1.99 -14.22 2.87
N LYS A 34 2.96 -15.14 3.00
CA LYS A 34 4.38 -14.84 2.88
C LYS A 34 4.75 -14.16 1.56
N VAL A 35 4.09 -14.52 0.46
CA VAL A 35 4.37 -13.94 -0.86
C VAL A 35 3.87 -12.51 -0.92
N ALA A 36 2.63 -12.27 -0.46
CA ALA A 36 2.04 -10.94 -0.38
C ALA A 36 2.86 -9.99 0.51
N LEU A 37 3.21 -10.43 1.73
CA LEU A 37 4.00 -9.62 2.66
C LEU A 37 5.39 -9.29 2.10
N ARG A 38 6.05 -10.25 1.45
CA ARG A 38 7.37 -10.03 0.84
C ARG A 38 7.30 -9.06 -0.33
N LEU A 39 6.26 -9.16 -1.18
CA LEU A 39 6.06 -8.24 -2.29
C LEU A 39 5.87 -6.81 -1.78
N VAL A 40 4.93 -6.59 -0.85
CA VAL A 40 4.64 -5.25 -0.31
C VAL A 40 5.84 -4.68 0.44
N GLY A 41 6.51 -5.48 1.27
CA GLY A 41 7.71 -5.06 1.98
C GLY A 41 8.85 -4.66 1.04
N GLY A 42 9.05 -5.43 -0.04
CA GLY A 42 10.04 -5.12 -1.07
C GLY A 42 9.74 -3.80 -1.79
N LEU A 43 8.50 -3.60 -2.21
CA LEU A 43 8.06 -2.35 -2.86
C LEU A 43 8.28 -1.14 -1.96
N LYS A 44 7.89 -1.23 -0.68
CA LYS A 44 8.11 -0.15 0.29
C LYS A 44 9.58 0.21 0.41
N ALA A 45 10.46 -0.79 0.52
CA ALA A 45 11.89 -0.58 0.63
C ALA A 45 12.49 0.05 -0.64
N ALA A 46 12.12 -0.46 -1.82
CA ALA A 46 12.64 0.01 -3.11
C ALA A 46 12.21 1.45 -3.46
N LEU A 47 11.06 1.87 -2.95
CA LEU A 47 10.44 3.16 -3.27
C LEU A 47 10.54 4.21 -2.15
N ALA A 48 11.06 3.83 -0.96
CA ALA A 48 11.13 4.72 0.21
C ALA A 48 11.80 6.07 -0.07
N SER A 49 12.84 6.09 -0.92
CA SER A 49 13.55 7.31 -1.33
C SER A 49 13.05 7.92 -2.64
N ALA A 50 12.25 7.19 -3.41
CA ALA A 50 11.77 7.62 -4.73
C ALA A 50 10.49 8.46 -4.65
N VAL A 51 9.69 8.27 -3.61
CA VAL A 51 8.49 9.06 -3.36
C VAL A 51 8.85 10.28 -2.50
N PRO A 52 8.58 11.52 -2.96
CA PRO A 52 8.85 12.73 -2.20
C PRO A 52 8.10 12.80 -0.87
N GLU A 53 8.61 13.59 0.07
CA GLU A 53 7.85 13.93 1.27
C GLU A 53 6.55 14.65 0.94
N GLY A 54 5.53 14.41 1.75
CA GLY A 54 4.19 14.94 1.53
C GLY A 54 3.42 14.27 0.40
N GLN A 55 3.95 13.14 -0.11
CA GLN A 55 3.32 12.32 -1.12
C GLN A 55 3.28 10.86 -0.67
N THR A 56 2.24 10.17 -1.11
CA THR A 56 2.10 8.72 -0.93
C THR A 56 1.73 8.08 -2.25
N VAL A 57 2.37 6.97 -2.58
CA VAL A 57 1.89 6.08 -3.65
C VAL A 57 1.10 4.94 -3.03
N VAL A 58 -0.15 4.75 -3.47
CA VAL A 58 -1.01 3.65 -3.04
C VAL A 58 -1.16 2.66 -4.19
N LEU A 59 -0.96 1.37 -3.88
CA LEU A 59 -1.10 0.27 -4.83
C LEU A 59 -2.07 -0.80 -4.29
N THR A 60 -2.93 -1.31 -5.17
CA THR A 60 -3.73 -2.51 -4.91
C THR A 60 -3.40 -3.57 -5.96
N ILE A 61 -3.27 -4.83 -5.54
CA ILE A 61 -2.82 -5.95 -6.36
C ILE A 61 -3.73 -7.15 -6.09
N SER A 62 -4.41 -7.66 -7.10
CA SER A 62 -5.23 -8.86 -6.94
C SER A 62 -4.34 -10.10 -6.80
N GLY A 63 -4.69 -11.03 -5.91
CA GLY A 63 -4.04 -12.33 -5.78
C GLY A 63 -4.76 -13.43 -6.56
N PRO A 64 -4.10 -14.59 -6.77
CA PRO A 64 -2.78 -14.97 -6.29
C PRO A 64 -1.63 -14.36 -7.13
N ILE A 65 -0.50 -14.06 -6.48
CA ILE A 65 0.72 -13.61 -7.14
C ILE A 65 1.54 -14.83 -7.56
N ARG A 66 1.53 -15.16 -8.86
CA ARG A 66 2.19 -16.36 -9.40
C ARG A 66 3.68 -16.14 -9.71
N LEU A 67 4.05 -14.93 -10.11
CA LEU A 67 5.40 -14.57 -10.56
C LEU A 67 5.99 -13.43 -9.70
N PRO A 68 6.20 -13.64 -8.39
CA PRO A 68 6.46 -12.55 -7.44
C PRO A 68 7.66 -11.68 -7.78
N GLY A 69 8.76 -12.25 -8.29
CA GLY A 69 9.93 -11.46 -8.70
C GLY A 69 9.67 -10.56 -9.91
N LYS A 70 8.98 -11.09 -10.92
CA LYS A 70 8.63 -10.30 -12.12
C LYS A 70 7.57 -9.26 -11.82
N THR A 71 6.56 -9.63 -11.03
CA THR A 71 5.52 -8.70 -10.55
C THR A 71 6.14 -7.58 -9.71
N ALA A 72 7.09 -7.87 -8.82
CA ALA A 72 7.77 -6.83 -8.04
C ALA A 72 8.48 -5.81 -8.94
N ALA A 73 9.32 -6.27 -9.88
CA ALA A 73 10.06 -5.39 -10.77
C ALA A 73 9.13 -4.48 -11.60
N ALA A 74 8.09 -5.05 -12.20
CA ALA A 74 7.11 -4.27 -12.97
C ALA A 74 6.35 -3.26 -12.08
N LEU A 75 5.98 -3.64 -10.86
CA LEU A 75 5.29 -2.75 -9.93
C LEU A 75 6.17 -1.61 -9.42
N GLU A 76 7.48 -1.80 -9.29
CA GLU A 76 8.40 -0.71 -8.96
C GLU A 76 8.39 0.37 -10.03
N ASP A 77 8.46 -0.02 -11.31
CA ASP A 77 8.43 0.91 -12.44
C ASP A 77 7.08 1.66 -12.50
N ILE A 78 5.96 0.93 -12.36
CA ILE A 78 4.62 1.52 -12.32
C ILE A 78 4.48 2.49 -11.15
N ALA A 79 4.98 2.14 -9.97
CA ALA A 79 4.87 2.99 -8.78
C ALA A 79 5.71 4.27 -8.91
N ARG A 80 6.90 4.20 -9.53
CA ARG A 80 7.72 5.39 -9.81
C ARG A 80 7.03 6.34 -10.78
N ALA A 81 6.31 5.79 -11.76
CA ALA A 81 5.55 6.53 -12.76
C ALA A 81 4.08 6.76 -12.36
N ALA A 82 3.70 6.54 -11.10
CA ALA A 82 2.32 6.61 -10.66
C ALA A 82 1.74 8.02 -10.89
N PRO A 83 0.63 8.15 -11.63
CA PRO A 83 -0.02 9.43 -11.85
C PRO A 83 -0.87 9.85 -10.66
N ASP A 84 -1.24 11.14 -10.61
CA ASP A 84 -2.16 11.68 -9.60
C ASP A 84 -3.59 11.14 -9.77
N ALA A 85 -3.95 10.72 -10.99
CA ALA A 85 -5.18 9.99 -11.28
C ALA A 85 -5.00 8.48 -11.06
N GLU A 86 -6.10 7.73 -10.91
CA GLU A 86 -6.02 6.28 -10.81
C GLU A 86 -5.58 5.68 -12.16
N ARG A 87 -4.53 4.86 -12.12
CA ARG A 87 -4.08 4.04 -13.25
C ARG A 87 -4.37 2.58 -12.98
N ARG A 88 -4.96 1.90 -13.98
CA ARG A 88 -5.33 0.48 -13.93
C ARG A 88 -4.53 -0.29 -14.96
N GLU A 89 -3.89 -1.37 -14.53
CA GLU A 89 -3.07 -2.21 -15.39
C GLU A 89 -3.22 -3.70 -15.03
N ILE A 90 -2.85 -4.57 -15.96
CA ILE A 90 -2.68 -6.00 -15.70
C ILE A 90 -1.20 -6.33 -15.74
N VAL A 91 -0.68 -6.85 -14.64
CA VAL A 91 0.73 -7.24 -14.50
C VAL A 91 0.79 -8.72 -14.16
N HIS A 92 1.22 -9.56 -15.10
CA HIS A 92 1.35 -11.01 -14.88
C HIS A 92 0.09 -11.64 -14.27
N ASP A 93 -1.07 -11.33 -14.86
CA ASP A 93 -2.42 -11.76 -14.45
C ASP A 93 -2.91 -11.19 -13.11
N ASN A 94 -2.17 -10.25 -12.51
CA ASN A 94 -2.63 -9.47 -11.37
C ASN A 94 -3.27 -8.18 -11.86
N GLN A 95 -4.49 -7.89 -11.41
CA GLN A 95 -5.10 -6.57 -11.57
C GLN A 95 -4.40 -5.62 -10.61
N VAL A 96 -3.86 -4.54 -11.16
CA VAL A 96 -3.12 -3.54 -10.41
C VAL A 96 -3.81 -2.20 -10.55
N ARG A 97 -4.02 -1.53 -9.42
CA ARG A 97 -4.41 -0.12 -9.40
C ARG A 97 -3.35 0.66 -8.67
N THR A 98 -2.97 1.80 -9.23
CA THR A 98 -1.97 2.68 -8.64
C THR A 98 -2.43 4.12 -8.70
N ARG A 99 -2.05 4.89 -7.69
CA ARG A 99 -2.27 6.34 -7.65
C ARG A 99 -1.25 7.01 -6.74
N ARG A 100 -0.79 8.19 -7.16
CA ARG A 100 -0.02 9.11 -6.33
C ARG A 100 -0.95 10.12 -5.69
N LEU A 101 -0.78 10.33 -4.39
CA LEU A 101 -1.49 11.33 -3.61
C LEU A 101 -0.50 12.42 -3.23
N THR A 102 -0.93 13.67 -3.35
CA THR A 102 -0.19 14.87 -2.96
C THR A 102 -0.91 15.58 -1.82
N GLY A 103 -0.18 16.38 -1.04
CA GLY A 103 -0.75 17.07 0.12
C GLY A 103 -0.97 16.16 1.34
N VAL A 104 -0.38 14.96 1.33
CA VAL A 104 -0.41 14.03 2.46
C VAL A 104 0.49 14.58 3.58
N PRO A 105 0.13 14.49 4.88
CA PRO A 105 1.03 14.88 5.96
C PRO A 105 2.37 14.15 5.89
N LYS A 106 3.48 14.86 6.17
CA LYS A 106 4.85 14.33 5.99
C LYS A 106 5.18 13.07 6.81
N HIS A 107 4.48 12.84 7.92
CA HIS A 107 4.66 11.66 8.78
C HIS A 107 3.97 10.40 8.24
N MET A 108 3.16 10.52 7.19
CA MET A 108 2.44 9.39 6.61
C MET A 108 3.38 8.44 5.85
N PRO A 109 2.96 7.17 5.66
CA PRO A 109 3.70 6.24 4.83
C PRO A 109 3.85 6.76 3.40
N ARG A 110 5.08 6.76 2.87
CA ARG A 110 5.35 7.15 1.47
C ARG A 110 4.81 6.13 0.45
N VAL A 111 4.64 4.87 0.88
CA VAL A 111 4.18 3.78 0.03
C VAL A 111 3.22 2.90 0.83
N LEU A 112 2.02 2.69 0.29
CA LEU A 112 1.07 1.70 0.79
C LEU A 112 0.76 0.69 -0.32
N GLY A 113 0.85 -0.59 0.01
CA GLY A 113 0.58 -1.68 -0.93
C GLY A 113 -0.36 -2.68 -0.30
N PHE A 114 -1.43 -3.04 -1.01
CA PHE A 114 -2.42 -4.00 -0.55
C PHE A 114 -2.55 -5.14 -1.55
N VAL A 115 -2.25 -6.36 -1.11
CA VAL A 115 -2.64 -7.55 -1.88
C VAL A 115 -4.02 -7.96 -1.40
N HIS A 116 -4.96 -8.14 -2.32
CA HIS A 116 -6.33 -8.51 -1.99
C HIS A 116 -6.76 -9.79 -2.70
N SER A 117 -7.82 -10.41 -2.20
CA SER A 117 -8.45 -11.56 -2.85
C SER A 117 -9.12 -11.11 -4.15
N ALA A 118 -9.19 -11.98 -5.16
CA ALA A 118 -9.69 -11.62 -6.50
C ALA A 118 -11.15 -11.12 -6.51
N ASP A 119 -11.94 -11.51 -5.50
CA ASP A 119 -13.33 -11.10 -5.26
C ASP A 119 -13.46 -9.75 -4.53
N SER A 120 -12.37 -9.16 -4.04
CA SER A 120 -12.41 -7.89 -3.31
C SER A 120 -12.41 -6.69 -4.27
N ASP A 121 -13.19 -5.66 -3.93
CA ASP A 121 -13.22 -4.41 -4.69
C ASP A 121 -11.95 -3.60 -4.47
N ALA A 122 -11.05 -3.65 -5.47
CA ALA A 122 -9.79 -2.92 -5.48
C ALA A 122 -9.97 -1.39 -5.47
N GLY A 123 -11.08 -0.87 -6.00
CA GLY A 123 -11.40 0.55 -5.99
C GLY A 123 -11.79 1.01 -4.60
N ALA A 124 -12.66 0.27 -3.91
CA ALA A 124 -13.03 0.56 -2.53
C ALA A 124 -11.82 0.56 -1.59
N ILE A 125 -10.86 -0.36 -1.79
CA ILE A 125 -9.60 -0.37 -1.03
C ILE A 125 -8.83 0.94 -1.23
N LEU A 126 -8.67 1.36 -2.48
CA LEU A 126 -7.95 2.58 -2.84
C LEU A 126 -8.62 3.80 -2.20
N THR A 127 -9.95 3.95 -2.37
CA THR A 127 -10.72 5.07 -1.82
C THR A 127 -10.65 5.16 -0.29
N LEU A 128 -10.71 4.03 0.42
CA LEU A 128 -10.61 4.05 1.89
C LEU A 128 -9.20 4.42 2.38
N ALA A 129 -8.16 3.95 1.69
CA ALA A 129 -6.78 4.33 1.99
C ALA A 129 -6.55 5.83 1.74
N GLU A 130 -7.01 6.33 0.59
CA GLU A 130 -6.94 7.76 0.23
C GLU A 130 -7.62 8.65 1.27
N ALA A 131 -8.85 8.31 1.66
CA ALA A 131 -9.62 9.08 2.63
C ALA A 131 -8.87 9.22 3.96
N ARG A 132 -8.23 8.15 4.45
CA ARG A 132 -7.44 8.20 5.70
C ARG A 132 -6.13 8.97 5.57
N LEU A 133 -5.50 8.95 4.39
CA LEU A 133 -4.24 9.65 4.15
C LEU A 133 -4.43 11.15 3.97
N LEU A 134 -5.49 11.57 3.27
CA LEU A 134 -5.78 12.98 2.98
C LEU A 134 -6.54 13.67 4.11
N ASP A 135 -7.35 12.93 4.87
CA ASP A 135 -8.06 13.45 6.04
C ASP A 135 -7.66 12.67 7.30
N PRO A 136 -6.51 13.02 7.91
CA PRO A 136 -5.98 12.28 9.05
C PRO A 136 -6.81 12.42 10.33
N ASN A 137 -7.73 13.38 10.38
CA ASN A 137 -8.57 13.69 11.54
C ASN A 137 -9.99 13.15 11.42
N ARG A 138 -10.35 12.52 10.30
CA ARG A 138 -11.64 11.86 10.13
C ARG A 138 -11.69 10.59 10.96
N ASP A 139 -12.52 10.62 12.00
CA ASP A 139 -12.75 9.60 13.03
C ASP A 139 -11.83 9.67 14.28
N ALA A 140 -11.62 10.88 14.82
CA ALA A 140 -11.45 11.09 16.26
C ALA A 140 -12.82 11.28 16.94
#